data_AF-A0AAU2ZQZ5-F1
#
_entry.id   AF-A0AAU2ZQZ5-F1
#
_cell.length_a   1.000
_cell.length_b   1.000
_cell.length_c   1.000
_cell.angle_alpha   90.00
_cell.angle_beta   90.00
_cell.angle_gamma   90.00
#
_symmetry.space_group_name_H-M   'P 1'
#
loop_
_entity.id
_entity.type
_entity.pdbx_description
1 polymer ?
#
loop_
_entity_poly.entity_id
_entity_poly.type
_entity_poly.pdbx_seq_one_letter_code
_entity_poly.pdbx_strand_id
1 'polypeptide(L)'
;MCSRKPAYLLADGTGYLTRVADNIESVQLGMASDLLDHAADMLADDKATHAQLRFLLARMRESLTDVHRVAKSRGARLPEPAYDDEIA
;
A
#
# COMPACT_ATOMS: atom_id res chain seq x y z
N MET A 1 11.19 -11.87 -25.31
CA MET A 1 10.23 -11.27 -24.34
C MET A 1 10.19 -12.16 -23.11
N CYS A 2 10.79 -11.72 -21.99
CA CYS A 2 10.73 -12.44 -20.72
C CYS A 2 9.50 -11.94 -19.95
N SER A 3 8.51 -12.81 -19.74
CA SER A 3 7.27 -12.47 -19.04
C SER A 3 7.55 -12.37 -17.55
N ARG A 4 7.48 -11.15 -17.00
CA ARG A 4 7.63 -10.87 -15.57
C ARG A 4 6.35 -11.30 -14.85
N LYS A 5 6.24 -12.59 -14.54
CA LYS A 5 5.20 -13.08 -13.62
C LYS A 5 5.54 -12.57 -12.22
N PRO A 6 4.62 -11.88 -11.51
CA PRO A 6 4.82 -11.58 -10.10
C PRO A 6 4.88 -12.91 -9.32
N ALA A 7 6.03 -13.18 -8.71
CA ALA A 7 6.21 -14.30 -7.82
C ALA A 7 5.57 -13.97 -6.48
N TYR A 8 4.33 -14.42 -6.28
CA TYR A 8 3.72 -14.46 -4.96
C TYR A 8 4.17 -15.77 -4.30
N LEU A 9 5.28 -15.71 -3.56
CA LEU A 9 5.67 -16.81 -2.67
C LEU A 9 4.81 -16.71 -1.42
N LEU A 10 3.95 -17.71 -1.22
CA LEU A 10 3.17 -17.89 0.00
C LEU A 10 4.14 -18.01 1.18
N ALA A 11 4.17 -17.00 2.04
CA ALA A 11 4.84 -17.07 3.33
C ALA A 11 3.91 -17.76 4.33
N ASP A 12 4.36 -18.89 4.87
CA ASP A 12 3.72 -19.61 5.96
C ASP A 12 3.93 -18.88 7.29
N GLY A 13 3.24 -17.75 7.44
CA GLY A 13 2.68 -17.28 8.72
C GLY A 13 3.59 -16.83 9.86
N THR A 14 4.83 -17.30 10.05
CA THR A 14 5.56 -17.06 11.32
C THR A 14 7.08 -16.83 11.20
N GLY A 15 7.63 -16.71 9.99
CA GLY A 15 9.07 -16.54 9.77
C GLY A 15 9.57 -15.09 9.74
N TYR A 16 10.87 -14.89 9.98
CA TYR A 16 11.64 -13.65 9.81
C TYR A 16 11.30 -12.84 8.54
N LEU A 17 10.90 -13.52 7.46
CA LEU A 17 10.47 -12.92 6.20
C LEU A 17 9.16 -12.14 6.29
N THR A 18 8.21 -12.56 7.13
CA THR A 18 6.97 -11.82 7.41
C THR A 18 7.30 -10.46 8.03
N ARG A 19 8.23 -10.43 9.01
CA ARG A 19 8.71 -9.17 9.61
C ARG A 19 9.44 -8.25 8.63
N VAL A 20 10.21 -8.80 7.70
CA VAL A 20 10.88 -8.00 6.66
C VAL A 20 9.83 -7.42 5.70
N ALA A 21 8.82 -8.20 5.30
CA ALA A 21 7.70 -7.70 4.51
C ALA A 21 6.94 -6.60 5.25
N ASP A 22 6.60 -6.80 6.53
CA ASP A 22 5.89 -5.80 7.35
C ASP A 22 6.68 -4.49 7.49
N ASN A 23 8.01 -4.56 7.63
CA ASN A 23 8.87 -3.37 7.69
C ASN A 23 8.87 -2.60 6.36
N ILE A 24 9.00 -3.30 5.23
CA ILE A 24 8.95 -2.67 3.89
C ILE A 24 7.56 -2.07 3.66
N GLU A 25 6.49 -2.76 4.04
CA GLU A 25 5.10 -2.28 3.99
C GLU A 25 4.94 -0.99 4.83
N SER A 26 5.51 -0.92 6.04
CA SER A 26 5.44 0.27 6.91
C SER A 26 6.15 1.48 6.31
N VAL A 27 7.31 1.28 5.67
CA VAL A 27 8.02 2.36 4.96
C VAL A 27 7.20 2.85 3.77
N GLN A 28 6.57 1.95 3.01
CA GLN A 28 5.70 2.31 1.89
C GLN A 28 4.48 3.14 2.32
N LEU A 29 3.86 2.81 3.46
CA LEU A 29 2.76 3.59 4.03
C LEU A 29 3.23 4.96 4.54
N GLY A 30 4.41 5.06 5.14
CA GLY A 30 5.01 6.34 5.54
C GLY A 30 5.23 7.27 4.36
N MET A 31 5.85 6.77 3.28
CA MET A 31 6.06 7.56 2.04
C MET A 31 4.74 7.98 1.39
N ALA A 32 3.67 7.18 1.53
CA ALA A 32 2.34 7.56 1.07
C ALA A 32 1.75 8.73 1.86
N SER A 33 1.98 8.75 3.18
CA SER A 33 1.58 9.86 4.06
C SER A 33 2.31 11.15 3.67
N ASP A 34 3.64 11.11 3.52
CA ASP A 34 4.43 12.28 3.14
C ASP A 34 3.98 12.86 1.79
N LEU A 35 3.56 12.00 0.85
CA LEU A 35 3.04 12.42 -0.44
C LEU A 35 1.66 13.10 -0.33
N LEU A 36 0.81 12.69 0.61
CA LEU A 36 -0.48 13.34 0.87
C LEU A 36 -0.29 14.73 1.47
N ASP A 37 0.66 14.89 2.39
CA ASP A 37 0.99 16.19 2.96
C ASP A 37 1.52 17.14 1.88
N HIS A 38 2.46 16.65 1.06
CA HIS A 38 2.97 17.44 -0.08
C HIS A 38 1.88 17.78 -1.12
N ALA A 39 0.91 16.89 -1.32
CA ALA A 39 -0.23 17.16 -2.20
C ALA A 39 -1.13 18.26 -1.64
N ALA A 40 -1.39 18.27 -0.33
CA ALA A 40 -2.17 19.32 0.32
C ALA A 40 -1.50 20.69 0.18
N ASP A 41 -0.18 20.75 0.40
CA ASP A 41 0.60 21.98 0.22
C ASP A 41 0.54 22.51 -1.22
N MET A 42 0.69 21.61 -2.21
CA MET A 42 0.69 21.99 -3.62
C MET A 42 -0.68 22.40 -4.14
N LEU A 43 -1.76 21.85 -3.58
CA LEU A 43 -3.13 22.26 -3.91
C LEU A 43 -3.51 23.61 -3.27
N ALA A 44 -2.87 23.97 -2.16
CA ALA A 44 -3.04 25.28 -1.52
C ALA A 44 -2.25 26.39 -2.24
N ASP A 45 -1.22 26.03 -3.02
CA ASP A 45 -0.42 26.97 -3.81
C ASP A 45 -1.11 27.30 -5.15
N ASP A 46 -1.64 28.52 -5.25
CA ASP A 46 -2.30 29.06 -6.46
C ASP A 46 -1.35 29.22 -7.66
N LYS A 47 -0.04 29.13 -7.43
CA LYS A 47 1.00 29.16 -8.48
C LYS A 47 1.35 27.77 -9.01
N ALA A 48 0.80 26.71 -8.44
CA ALA A 48 1.07 25.35 -8.88
C ALA A 48 0.68 25.17 -10.35
N THR A 49 1.64 24.77 -11.17
CA THR A 49 1.41 24.61 -12.61
C THR A 49 0.67 23.30 -12.91
N HIS A 50 -0.04 23.27 -14.04
CA HIS A 50 -0.67 22.05 -14.55
C HIS A 50 0.30 20.87 -14.75
N ALA A 51 1.60 21.14 -14.96
CA ALA A 51 2.62 20.11 -15.08
C ALA A 51 2.97 19.51 -13.71
N GLN A 52 3.14 20.36 -12.68
CA GLN A 52 3.39 19.93 -11.30
C GLN A 52 2.20 19.11 -10.76
N LEU A 53 0.97 19.57 -10.99
CA LEU A 53 -0.23 18.84 -10.58
C LEU A 53 -0.38 17.47 -11.28
N ARG A 54 -0.05 17.39 -12.58
CA ARG A 54 -0.03 16.12 -13.32
C ARG A 54 1.04 15.16 -12.81
N PHE A 55 2.21 15.68 -12.48
CA PHE A 55 3.28 14.88 -11.87
C PHE A 55 2.84 14.35 -10.49
N LEU A 56 2.29 15.22 -9.64
CA LEU A 56 1.75 14.85 -8.34
C LEU A 56 0.70 13.73 -8.45
N LEU A 57 -0.28 13.89 -9.33
CA LEU A 57 -1.31 12.87 -9.59
C LEU A 57 -0.71 11.52 -10.03
N ALA A 58 0.34 11.54 -10.86
CA ALA A 58 1.04 10.32 -11.26
C ALA A 58 1.72 9.63 -10.06
N ARG A 59 2.40 10.41 -9.19
CA ARG A 59 3.00 9.90 -7.95
C ARG A 59 1.96 9.35 -6.98
N MET A 60 0.83 10.03 -6.83
CA MET A 60 -0.28 9.59 -5.98
C MET A 60 -0.87 8.27 -6.46
N ARG A 61 -1.07 8.11 -7.78
CA ARG A 61 -1.55 6.86 -8.36
C ARG A 61 -0.62 5.68 -8.03
N GLU A 62 0.69 5.87 -8.13
CA GLU A 62 1.68 4.84 -7.79
C GLU A 62 1.62 4.48 -6.31
N SER A 63 1.64 5.49 -5.43
CA SER A 63 1.57 5.28 -3.98
C SER A 63 0.28 4.58 -3.54
N LEU A 64 -0.88 4.98 -4.07
CA LEU A 64 -2.17 4.34 -3.78
C LEU A 64 -2.23 2.89 -4.29
N THR A 65 -1.56 2.59 -5.40
CA THR A 65 -1.46 1.21 -5.90
C THR A 65 -0.69 0.34 -4.92
N ASP A 66 0.41 0.86 -4.36
CA ASP A 66 1.22 0.17 -3.36
C ASP A 66 0.42 -0.03 -2.06
N VAL A 67 -0.24 1.02 -1.55
CA VAL A 67 -1.11 0.95 -0.36
C VAL A 67 -2.22 -0.09 -0.54
N HIS A 68 -2.89 -0.09 -1.70
CA HIS A 68 -3.95 -1.06 -1.99
C HIS A 68 -3.42 -2.50 -2.01
N ARG A 69 -2.21 -2.73 -2.53
CA ARG A 69 -1.57 -4.06 -2.51
C ARG A 69 -1.26 -4.52 -1.09
N VAL A 70 -0.77 -3.63 -0.23
CA VAL A 70 -0.50 -3.91 1.18
C VAL A 70 -1.80 -4.24 1.92
N ALA A 71 -2.85 -3.43 1.74
CA ALA A 71 -4.16 -3.68 2.35
C ALA A 71 -4.74 -5.04 1.93
N LYS A 72 -4.66 -5.39 0.64
CA LYS A 72 -5.11 -6.70 0.13
C LYS A 72 -4.30 -7.86 0.72
N SER A 73 -2.98 -7.72 0.83
CA SER A 73 -2.10 -8.70 1.45
C SER A 73 -2.45 -8.91 2.92
N ARG A 74 -2.61 -7.83 3.69
CA ARG A 74 -3.01 -7.87 5.11
C ARG A 74 -4.39 -8.49 5.30
N GLY A 75 -5.37 -8.12 4.49
CA GLY A 75 -6.71 -8.72 4.52
C GLY A 75 -6.69 -10.23 4.30
N ALA A 76 -5.84 -10.74 3.41
CA ALA A 76 -5.68 -12.17 3.18
C ALA A 76 -4.98 -12.91 4.34
N ARG A 77 -4.31 -12.18 5.25
CA ARG A 77 -3.66 -12.74 6.46
C ARG A 77 -4.55 -12.68 7.70
N LEU A 78 -5.67 -11.94 7.65
CA LEU A 78 -6.62 -11.92 8.75
C LEU A 78 -7.37 -13.26 8.81
N PRO A 79 -7.52 -13.87 9.99
CA PRO A 79 -8.37 -15.04 10.13
C PRO A 79 -9.80 -14.69 9.69
N GLU A 80 -10.50 -15.64 9.06
CA GLU A 80 -11.94 -15.47 8.84
C GLU A 80 -12.60 -15.16 10.19
N PRO A 81 -13.54 -14.20 10.24
CA PRO A 81 -14.25 -13.91 11.48
C PRO A 81 -14.84 -15.23 11.98
N ALA A 82 -14.44 -15.63 13.19
CA ALA A 82 -15.07 -16.76 13.85
C ALA A 82 -16.53 -16.37 14.06
N TYR A 83 -17.41 -16.86 13.20
CA TYR A 83 -18.80 -17.00 13.57
C TYR A 83 -18.79 -18.04 14.67
N ASP A 84 -18.89 -17.59 15.92
CA ASP A 84 -19.09 -18.48 17.05
C ASP A 84 -20.36 -19.29 16.77
N ASP A 85 -20.17 -20.55 16.37
CA ASP A 85 -21.16 -21.60 16.46
C ASP A 85 -21.41 -21.89 17.95
N GLU A 86 -21.98 -20.93 18.66
CA GLU A 86 -22.49 -21.10 20.02
C GLU A 86 -23.89 -20.49 20.08
N ILE A 87 -24.88 -21.21 19.53
CA ILE A 87 -26.14 -21.59 20.20
C ILE A 87 -26.74 -22.78 19.41
N ALA A 88 -26.52 -24.00 19.91
CA ALA A 88 -27.44 -25.12 19.75
C ALA A 88 -27.29 -26.08 20.94
#